data_AF-A0AAD7W0W0-F1
#
_entry.id   AF-A0AAD7W0W0-F1
#
_cell.length_a   1.000
_cell.length_b   1.000
_cell.length_c   1.000
_cell.angle_alpha   90.00
_cell.angle_beta   90.00
_cell.angle_gamma   90.00
#
_symmetry.space_group_name_H-M   'P 1'
#
loop_
_entity.id
_entity.type
_entity.pdbx_description
1 polymer ?
#
loop_
_entity_poly.entity_id
_entity_poly.type
_entity_poly.pdbx_seq_one_letter_code
_entity_poly.pdbx_strand_id
1 'polypeptide(L)'
;MYSDNGTNFRSADSELKKSIKEWNTSKITKNLQQKGVQWHFNPPAGSHHGGSWERLIRSVRKILNTTVKEQPLDEEGLHTLLCEAEAIINSRPITKASSDLNDLEALTPNHLVLLKVKPELPPGVFNKDD
;
A
#
# COMPACT_ATOMS: atom_id res chain seq x y z
N MET A 1 14.88 -3.90 -3.44
CA MET A 1 13.80 -2.95 -3.82
C MET A 1 13.77 -2.81 -5.33
N TYR A 2 12.58 -2.76 -5.93
CA TYR A 2 12.39 -2.62 -7.39
C TYR A 2 11.55 -1.38 -7.70
N SER A 3 11.81 -0.71 -8.83
CA SER A 3 11.06 0.46 -9.29
C SER A 3 10.97 0.52 -10.82
N ASP A 4 9.92 1.15 -11.32
CA ASP A 4 9.76 1.40 -12.75
C ASP A 4 10.71 2.50 -13.26
N ASN A 5 10.95 2.51 -14.57
CA ASN A 5 11.79 3.49 -15.27
C ASN A 5 10.94 4.43 -16.18
N GLY A 6 9.66 4.65 -15.82
CA GLY A 6 8.71 5.48 -16.57
C GLY A 6 8.82 6.99 -16.28
N THR A 7 8.41 7.83 -17.23
CA THR A 7 8.72 9.29 -17.25
C THR A 7 7.54 10.29 -17.22
N ASN A 8 6.30 9.91 -16.87
CA ASN A 8 5.12 10.69 -17.34
C ASN A 8 4.06 11.10 -16.30
N PHE A 9 3.85 12.43 -16.10
CA PHE A 9 2.53 13.13 -16.08
C PHE A 9 2.56 14.70 -15.98
N ARG A 10 2.87 15.45 -17.05
CA ARG A 10 3.27 16.90 -17.13
C ARG A 10 3.09 17.95 -15.99
N SER A 11 2.07 17.94 -15.12
CA SER A 11 1.96 18.89 -13.98
C SER A 11 2.22 18.23 -12.62
N ALA A 12 1.52 17.13 -12.31
CA ALA A 12 1.89 16.27 -11.18
C ALA A 12 3.30 15.67 -11.38
N ASP A 13 3.74 15.49 -12.62
CA ASP A 13 5.14 15.19 -13.00
C ASP A 13 6.09 16.22 -12.46
N SER A 14 5.74 17.50 -12.49
CA SER A 14 6.73 18.53 -12.18
C SER A 14 7.00 18.53 -10.68
N GLU A 15 5.94 18.42 -9.88
CA GLU A 15 6.00 18.21 -8.43
C GLU A 15 6.72 16.88 -8.12
N LEU A 16 6.27 15.79 -8.73
CA LEU A 16 6.83 14.45 -8.50
C LEU A 16 8.28 14.35 -8.99
N LYS A 17 8.65 14.93 -10.14
CA LYS A 17 10.02 15.02 -10.66
C LYS A 17 10.88 15.95 -9.83
N LYS A 18 10.33 17.00 -9.22
CA LYS A 18 11.06 17.82 -8.27
C LYS A 18 11.38 16.99 -7.02
N SER A 19 10.39 16.32 -6.44
CA SER A 19 10.57 15.39 -5.32
C SER A 19 11.50 14.21 -5.67
N ILE A 20 11.43 13.66 -6.89
CA ILE A 20 12.32 12.60 -7.39
C ILE A 20 13.72 13.14 -7.77
N LYS A 21 13.87 14.41 -8.15
CA LYS A 21 15.19 15.04 -8.30
C LYS A 21 15.83 15.36 -6.94
N GLU A 22 15.01 15.74 -5.97
CA GLU A 22 15.40 15.90 -4.57
C GLU A 22 15.73 14.56 -3.91
N TRP A 23 15.14 13.46 -4.40
CA TRP A 23 15.62 12.11 -4.18
C TRP A 23 17.01 11.97 -4.77
N ASN A 24 17.99 12.35 -3.97
CA ASN A 24 19.38 12.12 -4.28
C ASN A 24 19.59 10.60 -4.34
N THR A 25 19.57 10.05 -5.54
CA THR A 25 19.73 8.61 -5.82
C THR A 25 20.97 8.05 -5.14
N SER A 26 22.05 8.84 -5.05
CA SER A 26 23.26 8.44 -4.33
C SER A 26 23.04 8.36 -2.81
N LYS A 27 22.29 9.32 -2.23
CA LYS A 27 21.90 9.30 -0.81
C LYS A 27 20.96 8.13 -0.52
N ILE A 28 19.98 7.87 -1.39
CA ILE A 28 19.05 6.74 -1.26
C ILE A 28 19.82 5.42 -1.36
N THR A 29 20.64 5.25 -2.39
CA THR A 29 21.44 4.04 -2.58
C THR A 29 22.38 3.82 -1.40
N LYS A 30 23.04 4.88 -0.89
CA LYS A 30 23.89 4.80 0.30
C LYS A 30 23.11 4.39 1.56
N ASN A 31 21.94 4.98 1.78
CA ASN A 31 21.07 4.62 2.93
C ASN A 31 20.53 3.19 2.81
N LEU A 32 20.13 2.77 1.61
CA LEU A 32 19.64 1.42 1.36
C LEU A 32 20.76 0.39 1.50
N GLN A 33 21.96 0.68 0.99
CA GLN A 33 23.15 -0.16 1.17
C GLN A 33 23.53 -0.31 2.66
N GLN A 34 23.45 0.76 3.45
CA GLN A 34 23.64 0.67 4.91
C GLN A 34 22.63 -0.27 5.59
N LYS A 35 21.43 -0.42 5.01
CA LYS A 35 20.39 -1.35 5.46
C LYS A 35 20.46 -2.72 4.77
N GLY A 36 21.49 -2.99 3.97
CA GLY A 36 21.62 -4.22 3.18
C GLY A 36 20.60 -4.36 2.04
N VAL A 37 19.91 -3.28 1.67
CA VAL A 37 18.90 -3.26 0.60
C VAL A 37 19.55 -2.80 -0.71
N GLN A 38 19.46 -3.64 -1.73
CA GLN A 38 19.83 -3.28 -3.10
C GLN A 38 18.62 -2.73 -3.85
N TRP A 39 18.80 -1.62 -4.57
CA TRP A 39 17.75 -1.01 -5.40
C TRP A 39 17.98 -1.32 -6.88
N HIS A 40 16.93 -1.81 -7.54
CA HIS A 40 16.94 -2.22 -8.94
C HIS A 40 15.86 -1.44 -9.70
N PHE A 41 16.18 -1.04 -10.92
CA PHE A 41 15.21 -0.47 -11.86
C PHE A 41 14.84 -1.53 -12.90
N ASN A 42 13.57 -1.53 -13.29
CA ASN A 42 13.12 -2.38 -14.39
C ASN A 42 13.83 -1.99 -15.69
N PRO A 43 14.10 -2.95 -16.59
CA PRO A 43 14.59 -2.64 -17.93
C PRO A 43 13.67 -1.63 -18.63
N PRO A 44 14.23 -0.72 -19.47
CA PRO A 44 13.41 0.14 -20.32
C PRO A 44 12.41 -0.71 -21.12
N ALA A 45 11.13 -0.32 -21.13
CA ALA A 45 10.00 -1.05 -21.72
C ALA A 45 9.63 -2.41 -21.08
N GLY A 46 10.21 -2.76 -19.92
CA GLY A 46 9.86 -3.96 -19.15
C GLY A 46 8.62 -3.83 -18.28
N SER A 47 7.53 -3.23 -18.77
CA SER A 47 6.33 -2.87 -17.98
C SER A 47 5.69 -4.04 -17.21
N HIS A 48 5.80 -5.26 -17.73
CA HIS A 48 5.27 -6.47 -17.08
C HIS A 48 5.91 -6.77 -15.72
N HIS A 49 7.15 -6.32 -15.47
CA HIS A 49 7.81 -6.48 -14.16
C HIS A 49 7.04 -5.76 -13.04
N GLY A 50 6.19 -4.78 -13.39
CA GLY A 50 5.39 -4.00 -12.45
C GLY A 50 3.96 -4.41 -12.23
N GLY A 51 3.51 -5.49 -12.88
CA GLY A 51 2.09 -5.83 -12.88
C GLY A 51 1.48 -6.04 -11.48
N SER A 52 2.26 -6.52 -10.51
CA SER A 52 1.78 -6.74 -9.14
C SER A 52 1.44 -5.43 -8.41
N TRP A 53 2.37 -4.46 -8.39
CA TRP A 53 2.12 -3.17 -7.74
C TRP A 53 1.16 -2.29 -8.56
N GLU A 54 1.16 -2.39 -9.89
CA GLU A 54 0.17 -1.70 -10.73
C GLU A 54 -1.26 -2.20 -10.44
N ARG A 55 -1.42 -3.51 -10.22
CA ARG A 55 -2.72 -4.07 -9.81
C ARG A 55 -3.14 -3.55 -8.44
N LEU A 56 -2.21 -3.41 -7.49
CA LEU A 56 -2.48 -2.80 -6.18
C LEU A 56 -2.84 -1.32 -6.29
N ILE A 57 -2.13 -0.53 -7.10
CA ILE A 57 -2.45 0.87 -7.38
C ILE A 57 -3.88 0.99 -7.93
N ARG A 58 -4.29 0.09 -8.84
CA ARG A 58 -5.65 0.04 -9.36
C ARG A 58 -6.68 -0.25 -8.25
N SER A 59 -6.38 -1.16 -7.32
CA SER A 59 -7.25 -1.44 -6.17
C SER A 59 -7.40 -0.24 -5.24
N VAL A 60 -6.31 0.44 -4.90
CA VAL A 60 -6.33 1.68 -4.09
C VAL A 60 -7.20 2.73 -4.78
N ARG A 61 -6.93 3.02 -6.06
CA ARG A 61 -7.71 4.02 -6.83
C ARG A 61 -9.19 3.67 -6.88
N LYS A 62 -9.54 2.38 -6.99
CA LYS A 62 -10.94 1.95 -6.97
C LYS A 62 -11.60 2.35 -5.65
N ILE A 63 -10.97 2.07 -4.51
CA ILE A 63 -11.51 2.41 -3.18
C ILE A 63 -11.68 3.92 -3.06
N LEU A 64 -10.62 4.69 -3.37
CA LEU A 64 -10.66 6.15 -3.31
C LEU A 64 -11.80 6.71 -4.17
N ASN A 65 -11.89 6.30 -5.42
CA ASN A 65 -12.92 6.80 -6.34
C ASN A 65 -14.35 6.45 -5.88
N THR A 66 -14.55 5.25 -5.31
CA THR A 66 -15.88 4.84 -4.81
C THR A 66 -16.28 5.54 -3.53
N THR A 67 -15.32 5.93 -2.68
CA THR A 67 -15.59 6.58 -1.40
C THR A 67 -15.78 8.10 -1.57
N VAL A 68 -14.93 8.75 -2.37
CA VAL A 68 -14.89 10.21 -2.47
C VAL A 68 -15.99 10.78 -3.35
N LYS A 69 -16.41 10.06 -4.42
CA LYS A 69 -17.51 10.47 -5.32
C LYS A 69 -17.52 11.97 -5.68
N GLU A 70 -16.34 12.48 -6.07
CA GLU A 70 -16.07 13.89 -6.49
C GLU A 70 -16.01 14.96 -5.40
N GLN A 71 -16.01 14.60 -4.11
CA GLN A 71 -15.83 15.59 -3.05
C GLN A 71 -14.36 16.04 -2.90
N PRO A 72 -14.08 17.35 -2.73
CA PRO A 72 -12.74 17.79 -2.37
C PRO A 72 -12.41 17.31 -0.96
N LEU A 73 -11.19 16.81 -0.78
CA LEU A 73 -10.65 16.41 0.52
C LEU A 73 -9.53 17.38 0.90
N ASP A 74 -9.50 17.73 2.18
CA ASP A 74 -8.33 18.33 2.80
C ASP A 74 -7.23 17.27 3.01
N GLU A 75 -6.06 17.72 3.45
CA GLU A 75 -4.90 16.85 3.66
C GLU A 75 -5.19 15.74 4.68
N GLU A 76 -5.84 16.08 5.79
CA GLU A 76 -6.20 15.14 6.86
C GLU A 76 -7.25 14.12 6.39
N GLY A 77 -8.27 14.58 5.65
CA GLY A 77 -9.25 13.70 5.04
C GLY A 77 -8.63 12.74 4.03
N LEU A 78 -7.70 13.22 3.20
CA LEU A 78 -6.97 12.35 2.26
C LEU A 78 -6.11 11.31 2.99
N HIS A 79 -5.40 11.73 4.03
CA HIS A 79 -4.58 10.82 4.85
C HIS A 79 -5.45 9.74 5.50
N THR A 80 -6.54 10.13 6.15
CA THR A 80 -7.50 9.21 6.78
C THR A 80 -8.05 8.21 5.76
N LEU A 81 -8.45 8.71 4.60
CA LEU A 81 -8.98 7.86 3.53
C LEU A 81 -7.94 6.86 3.00
N LEU A 82 -6.66 7.26 2.92
CA LEU A 82 -5.58 6.34 2.54
C LEU A 82 -5.36 5.26 3.59
N CYS A 83 -5.44 5.57 4.88
CA CYS A 83 -5.39 4.58 5.96
C CYS A 83 -6.56 3.58 5.87
N GLU A 84 -7.77 4.06 5.58
CA GLU A 84 -8.92 3.18 5.36
C GLU A 84 -8.75 2.29 4.13
N ALA A 85 -8.24 2.85 3.02
CA ALA A 85 -7.95 2.08 1.82
C ALA A 85 -6.88 1.00 2.06
N GLU A 86 -5.85 1.31 2.84
CA GLU A 86 -4.85 0.34 3.30
C GLU A 86 -5.49 -0.78 4.11
N ALA A 87 -6.30 -0.44 5.13
CA ALA A 87 -6.97 -1.40 5.99
C ALA A 87 -7.87 -2.36 5.19
N ILE A 88 -8.63 -1.83 4.22
CA ILE A 88 -9.49 -2.61 3.32
C ILE A 88 -8.65 -3.56 2.45
N ILE A 89 -7.57 -3.08 1.84
CA ILE A 89 -6.73 -3.91 0.96
C ILE A 89 -6.06 -5.03 1.75
N ASN A 90 -5.55 -4.71 2.94
CA ASN A 90 -4.80 -5.65 3.77
C ASN A 90 -5.69 -6.65 4.51
N SER A 91 -6.98 -6.34 4.72
CA SER A 91 -7.99 -7.24 5.29
C SER A 91 -8.79 -8.01 4.21
N ARG A 92 -8.46 -7.83 2.93
CA ARG A 92 -9.14 -8.50 1.82
C ARG A 92 -8.96 -10.03 1.89
N PRO A 93 -10.04 -10.83 1.78
CA PRO A 93 -9.96 -12.27 1.62
C PRO A 93 -9.15 -12.68 0.37
N ILE A 94 -8.17 -13.58 0.55
CA ILE A 94 -7.41 -14.22 -0.53
C ILE A 94 -8.00 -15.61 -0.82
N THR A 95 -8.11 -16.44 0.21
CA THR A 95 -8.59 -17.83 0.14
C THR A 95 -9.01 -18.29 1.54
N LYS A 96 -9.51 -19.53 1.69
CA LYS A 96 -9.79 -20.13 3.01
C LYS A 96 -8.49 -20.29 3.79
N ALA A 97 -8.50 -19.97 5.09
CA ALA A 97 -7.34 -20.17 5.96
C ALA A 97 -7.12 -21.66 6.31
N SER A 98 -8.20 -22.43 6.39
CA SER A 98 -8.20 -23.84 6.77
C SER A 98 -9.04 -24.71 5.82
N SER A 99 -8.79 -26.01 5.87
CA SER A 99 -9.64 -27.03 5.24
C SER A 99 -10.85 -27.43 6.09
N ASP A 100 -10.89 -27.03 7.36
CA ASP A 100 -12.06 -27.24 8.23
C ASP A 100 -13.26 -26.46 7.70
N LEU A 101 -14.41 -27.15 7.59
CA LEU A 101 -15.66 -26.55 7.12
C LEU A 101 -16.29 -25.60 8.15
N ASN A 102 -15.94 -25.77 9.43
CA ASN A 102 -16.42 -24.90 10.51
C ASN A 102 -15.54 -23.66 10.69
N ASP A 103 -14.37 -23.61 10.06
CA ASP A 103 -13.52 -22.44 10.05
C ASP A 103 -13.96 -21.47 8.94
N LEU A 104 -14.61 -20.39 9.35
CA LEU A 104 -15.12 -19.35 8.46
C LEU A 104 -14.06 -18.28 8.16
N GLU A 105 -12.85 -18.41 8.71
CA GLU A 105 -11.81 -17.43 8.52
C GLU A 105 -11.18 -17.49 7.12
N ALA A 106 -11.12 -16.34 6.48
CA ALA A 106 -10.41 -16.18 5.22
C ALA A 106 -8.98 -15.70 5.47
N LEU A 107 -8.02 -16.30 4.79
CA LEU A 107 -6.65 -15.83 4.74
C LEU A 107 -6.59 -14.45 4.10
N THR A 108 -5.97 -13.49 4.77
CA THR A 108 -5.80 -12.10 4.32
C THR A 108 -4.32 -11.73 4.15
N PRO A 109 -3.97 -10.66 3.42
CA PRO A 109 -2.59 -10.16 3.39
C PRO A 109 -2.03 -9.85 4.79
N ASN A 110 -2.84 -9.29 5.69
CA ASN A 110 -2.45 -9.02 7.07
C ASN A 110 -1.99 -10.29 7.80
N HIS A 111 -2.66 -11.41 7.59
CA HIS A 111 -2.26 -12.70 8.17
C HIS A 111 -0.84 -13.09 7.75
N LEU A 112 -0.46 -12.84 6.50
CA LEU A 112 0.86 -13.19 5.97
C LEU A 112 1.96 -12.24 6.45
N VAL A 113 1.68 -10.94 6.52
CA VAL A 113 2.67 -9.91 6.88
C VAL A 113 2.88 -9.83 8.37
N LEU A 114 1.79 -9.86 9.15
CA LEU A 114 1.84 -9.72 10.61
C LEU A 114 2.06 -11.07 11.30
N LEU A 115 1.87 -12.18 10.58
CA LEU A 115 1.83 -13.54 11.15
C LEU A 115 0.81 -13.65 12.30
N LYS A 116 -0.17 -12.74 12.31
CA LYS A 116 -1.23 -12.63 13.31
C LYS A 116 -2.58 -12.64 12.62
N VAL A 117 -3.51 -13.37 13.21
CA VAL A 117 -4.84 -13.64 12.66
C VAL A 117 -5.79 -12.43 12.84
N LYS A 118 -5.53 -11.55 13.81
CA LYS A 118 -6.29 -10.32 14.05
C LYS A 118 -5.38 -9.14 14.39
N PRO A 119 -5.75 -7.90 14.02
CA PRO A 119 -5.23 -6.74 14.72
C PRO A 119 -5.61 -6.89 16.20
N GLU A 120 -4.63 -6.75 17.09
CA GLU A 120 -4.91 -6.60 18.52
C GLU A 120 -5.74 -5.33 18.66
N LEU A 121 -7.04 -5.48 18.92
CA LEU A 121 -7.80 -4.35 19.44
C LEU A 121 -7.05 -3.89 20.69
N PRO A 122 -6.78 -2.58 20.85
CA PRO A 122 -6.26 -2.10 22.13
C PRO A 122 -7.19 -2.64 23.22
N PRO A 123 -6.66 -3.06 24.38
CA PRO A 123 -7.50 -3.53 25.47
C PRO A 123 -8.38 -2.36 25.93
N GLY A 124 -9.55 -2.24 25.31
CA GLY A 124 -10.62 -1.38 25.78
C GLY A 124 -11.15 -2.02 27.04
N VAL A 125 -10.90 -1.38 28.18
CA VAL A 125 -11.57 -1.73 29.43
C VAL A 125 -12.99 -1.19 29.30
N PHE A 126 -13.85 -1.93 28.61
CA PHE A 126 -15.28 -1.59 28.55
C PHE A 126 -15.91 -2.00 29.86
N ASN A 127 -16.34 -1.01 30.64
CA ASN A 127 -17.11 -1.28 31.83
C ASN A 127 -18.55 -1.58 31.42
N LYS A 128 -19.27 -2.38 32.20
CA LYS A 128 -20.67 -2.76 31.90
C LYS A 128 -21.64 -1.57 31.89
N ASP A 129 -21.18 -0.42 32.33
CA ASP A 129 -21.94 0.82 32.49
C ASP A 129 -21.64 1.89 31.41
N ASP A 130 -20.83 1.56 30.38
CA ASP A 130 -20.61 2.40 29.19
C ASP A 130 -21.67 2.18 28.10
#